data_AF-A0A938BPX7-F1
#
_entry.id   AF-A0A938BPX7-F1
#
_cell.length_a   1.000
_cell.length_b   1.000
_cell.length_c   1.000
_cell.angle_alpha   90.00
_cell.angle_beta   90.00
_cell.angle_gamma   90.00
#
_symmetry.space_group_name_H-M   'P 1'
#
loop_
_entity.id
_entity.type
_entity.pdbx_description
1 polymer ?
#
loop_
_entity_poly.entity_id
_entity_poly.type
_entity_poly.pdbx_seq_one_letter_code
_entity_poly.pdbx_strand_id
1 'polypeptide(L)'
;MQLAWFPDGKSLLIGTSIRVGGTTQDSLWHVLPLERRTHLLSNGFREPAIASDGRILCMAREDVYRAIWIMEADGSGARRLKEPGGPVVRYDSATWSMTGRRIVYLAYSGSGAYDPGSRVLHGIRLESCDLEGGAETPILTSEWLGAGWQTARFICWLPDGRLLYSLPDSTQSQDRWDVWAIAVDPNSGSVQGRAVRAFSVLGGQAWDLTCSADGKRLALVKGRAQLDVYLCALEDEGRRLGPPRRLTLDERNDSPIGWTPDGRDVLFVSVRTQSANVYRQGIDQRYASTLL
;
A
#
# COMPACT_ATOMS: atom_id res chain seq x y z
N MET A 1 0.72 4.28 10.80
CA MET A 1 1.93 4.87 11.44
C MET A 1 3.12 4.45 10.62
N GLN A 2 3.97 5.40 10.24
CA GLN A 2 5.16 5.14 9.44
C GLN A 2 6.39 5.68 10.17
N LEU A 3 7.53 5.01 10.05
CA LEU A 3 8.78 5.43 10.70
C LEU A 3 9.96 5.38 9.73
N ALA A 4 10.96 6.20 10.00
CA ALA A 4 12.27 6.21 9.35
C ALA A 4 13.36 6.50 10.40
N TRP A 5 14.52 5.86 10.27
CA TRP A 5 15.71 6.20 11.06
C TRP A 5 16.45 7.37 10.43
N PHE A 6 16.98 8.27 11.25
CA PHE A 6 17.99 9.21 10.79
C PHE A 6 19.29 8.46 10.46
N PRO A 7 20.09 8.96 9.50
CA PRO A 7 21.34 8.30 9.07
C PRO A 7 22.34 8.06 10.20
N ASP A 8 22.26 8.85 11.29
CA ASP A 8 23.11 8.69 12.47
C ASP A 8 22.78 7.45 13.33
N GLY A 9 21.64 6.80 13.08
CA GLY A 9 21.15 5.66 13.84
C GLY A 9 20.78 5.96 15.30
N LYS A 10 20.71 7.23 15.70
CA LYS A 10 20.45 7.65 17.08
C LYS A 10 19.00 8.07 17.30
N SER A 11 18.31 8.44 16.23
CA SER A 11 16.98 9.00 16.32
C SER A 11 16.07 8.58 15.17
N LEU A 12 14.77 8.76 15.38
CA LEU A 12 13.69 8.28 14.51
C LEU A 12 12.77 9.43 14.13
N LEU A 13 12.27 9.42 12.91
CA LEU A 13 11.13 10.23 12.49
C LEU A 13 9.89 9.33 12.39
N ILE A 14 8.80 9.74 13.02
CA ILE A 14 7.54 9.00 13.06
C ILE A 14 6.43 9.87 12.49
N GLY A 15 5.74 9.37 11.46
CA GLY A 15 4.49 9.93 10.95
C GLY A 15 3.29 9.25 11.61
N THR A 16 2.44 10.05 12.23
CA THR A 16 1.23 9.58 12.93
C THR A 16 -0.02 10.21 12.32
N SER A 17 -1.13 9.47 12.40
CA SER A 17 -2.46 9.89 11.98
C SER A 17 -3.43 9.47 13.08
N ILE A 18 -3.95 10.44 13.84
CA ILE A 18 -4.80 10.18 15.01
C ILE A 18 -6.16 10.83 14.78
N ARG A 19 -7.26 10.12 15.06
CA ARG A 19 -8.61 10.69 15.03
C ARG A 19 -8.92 11.36 16.37
N VAL A 20 -9.19 12.66 16.35
CA VAL A 20 -9.59 13.47 17.51
C VAL A 20 -10.87 14.21 17.15
N GLY A 21 -11.96 13.97 17.88
CA GLY A 21 -13.24 14.67 17.66
C GLY A 21 -13.79 14.52 16.24
N GLY A 22 -13.62 13.36 15.60
CA GLY A 22 -14.04 13.12 14.21
C GLY A 22 -13.08 13.62 13.14
N THR A 23 -12.04 14.39 13.51
CA THR A 23 -11.04 14.90 12.57
C THR A 23 -9.74 14.10 12.69
N THR A 24 -9.17 13.66 11.55
CA THR A 24 -7.81 13.09 11.53
C THR A 24 -6.77 14.21 11.63
N GLN A 25 -5.89 14.11 12.62
CA GLN A 25 -4.70 14.95 12.81
C GLN A 25 -3.47 14.15 12.39
N ASP A 26 -2.76 14.65 11.38
CA ASP A 26 -1.50 14.10 10.91
C ASP A 26 -0.34 14.91 11.50
N SER A 27 0.73 14.23 11.91
CA SER A 27 1.91 14.89 12.48
C SER A 27 3.18 14.06 12.33
N LEU A 28 4.30 14.76 12.20
CA LEU A 28 5.66 14.22 12.20
C LEU A 28 6.32 14.47 13.55
N TRP A 29 6.92 13.44 14.11
CA TRP A 29 7.57 13.46 15.41
C TRP A 29 9.01 12.98 15.30
N HIS A 30 9.94 13.75 15.84
CA HIS A 30 11.32 13.31 16.01
C HIS A 30 11.47 12.69 17.41
N VAL A 31 11.95 11.46 17.44
CA VAL A 31 12.04 10.62 18.63
C VAL A 31 13.51 10.26 18.86
N LEU A 32 13.96 10.48 20.09
CA LEU A 32 15.28 10.11 20.60
C LEU A 32 15.09 8.95 21.60
N PRO A 33 15.14 7.69 21.13
CA PRO A 33 14.72 6.55 21.96
C PRO A 33 15.58 6.38 23.22
N LEU A 34 16.90 6.58 23.08
CA LEU A 34 17.85 6.43 24.19
C LEU A 34 17.67 7.51 25.25
N GLU A 35 17.28 8.72 24.84
CA GLU A 35 17.01 9.83 25.75
C GLU A 35 15.57 9.84 26.26
N ARG A 36 14.69 8.97 25.73
CA ARG A 36 13.24 8.96 25.97
C ARG A 36 12.59 10.33 25.74
N ARG A 37 13.03 11.02 24.69
CA ARG A 37 12.51 12.35 24.31
C ARG A 37 11.80 12.26 22.97
N THR A 38 10.73 13.03 22.84
CA THR A 38 9.96 13.17 21.61
C THR A 38 9.61 14.63 21.43
N HIS A 39 9.77 15.16 20.23
CA HIS A 39 9.29 16.49 19.89
C HIS A 39 8.49 16.44 18.60
N LEU A 40 7.44 17.25 18.57
CA LEU A 40 6.65 17.49 17.38
C LEU A 40 7.52 18.28 16.42
N LEU A 41 7.72 17.74 15.22
CA LEU A 41 8.52 18.35 14.17
C LEU A 41 7.64 19.21 13.27
N SER A 42 6.49 18.66 12.83
CA SER A 42 5.56 19.37 11.96
C SER A 42 4.15 18.77 12.04
N ASN A 43 3.14 19.61 11.80
CA ASN A 43 1.72 19.21 11.73
C ASN A 43 1.25 19.12 10.28
N GLY A 44 0.26 18.28 10.03
CA GLY A 44 -0.36 18.15 8.70
C GLY A 44 0.48 17.34 7.72
N PHE A 45 1.50 16.61 8.17
CA PHE A 45 2.33 15.75 7.32
C PHE A 45 2.37 14.31 7.84
N ARG A 46 2.58 13.38 6.92
CA ARG A 46 2.65 11.94 7.16
C ARG A 46 3.58 11.25 6.16
N GLU A 47 3.75 9.95 6.37
CA GLU A 47 4.55 9.07 5.51
C GLU A 47 5.99 9.55 5.27
N PRO A 48 6.79 9.76 6.34
CA PRO A 48 8.12 10.32 6.21
C PRO A 48 9.13 9.33 5.62
N ALA A 49 10.06 9.87 4.83
CA ALA A 49 11.30 9.22 4.43
C ALA A 49 12.48 10.21 4.61
N ILE A 50 13.64 9.72 5.06
CA ILE A 50 14.81 10.56 5.34
C ILE A 50 15.92 10.27 4.30
N ALA A 51 16.50 11.33 3.76
CA ALA A 51 17.66 11.27 2.87
C ALA A 51 18.96 10.98 3.65
N SER A 52 20.01 10.60 2.93
CA SER A 52 21.36 10.44 3.53
C SER A 52 21.91 11.74 4.15
N ASP A 53 21.46 12.90 3.67
CA ASP A 53 21.83 14.22 4.21
C ASP A 53 20.86 14.76 5.27
N GLY A 54 19.86 13.97 5.67
CA GLY A 54 18.91 14.32 6.73
C GLY A 54 17.66 15.05 6.24
N ARG A 55 17.57 15.45 4.96
CA ARG A 55 16.33 16.04 4.42
C ARG A 55 15.17 15.06 4.52
N ILE A 56 13.98 15.61 4.73
CA ILE A 56 12.75 14.83 4.93
C ILE A 56 11.88 14.94 3.69
N LEU A 57 11.44 13.80 3.19
CA LEU A 57 10.33 13.67 2.26
C LEU A 57 9.08 13.28 3.04
N CYS A 58 7.93 13.82 2.67
CA CYS A 58 6.65 13.50 3.31
C CYS A 58 5.46 13.80 2.38
N MET A 59 4.27 13.41 2.82
CA MET A 59 3.00 13.73 2.18
C MET A 59 2.21 14.67 3.10
N ALA A 60 1.63 15.76 2.58
CA ALA A 60 0.79 16.64 3.38
C ALA A 60 -0.68 16.20 3.39
N ARG A 61 -1.41 16.55 4.45
CA ARG A 61 -2.81 16.19 4.68
C ARG A 61 -3.77 16.89 3.73
N GLU A 62 -3.47 18.14 3.37
CA GLU A 62 -4.33 18.96 2.52
C GLU A 62 -4.43 18.43 1.09
N ASP A 63 -3.38 17.74 0.64
CA ASP A 63 -3.22 17.23 -0.71
C ASP A 63 -2.61 15.83 -0.66
N VAL A 64 -3.07 15.00 0.28
CA VAL A 64 -2.60 13.62 0.47
C VAL A 64 -2.58 12.88 -0.85
N TYR A 65 -1.43 12.31 -1.17
CA TYR A 65 -1.12 11.64 -2.43
C TYR A 65 -1.18 12.55 -3.65
N ARG A 66 -1.61 13.81 -3.58
CA ARG A 66 -1.57 14.74 -4.71
C ARG A 66 -0.22 15.45 -4.79
N ALA A 67 0.47 15.67 -3.68
CA ALA A 67 1.82 16.24 -3.73
C ALA A 67 2.84 15.48 -2.90
N ILE A 68 4.07 15.45 -3.41
CA ILE A 68 5.27 15.05 -2.67
C ILE A 68 5.89 16.32 -2.11
N TRP A 69 6.13 16.33 -0.80
CA TRP A 69 6.72 17.46 -0.09
C TRP A 69 8.12 17.12 0.39
N ILE A 70 8.97 18.14 0.43
CA ILE A 70 10.32 18.09 0.97
C ILE A 70 10.47 19.19 2.04
N MET A 71 11.20 18.89 3.10
CA MET A 71 11.55 19.84 4.16
C MET A 71 12.94 19.53 4.71
N GLU A 72 13.49 20.48 5.46
CA GLU A 72 14.75 20.29 6.18
C GLU A 72 14.57 19.33 7.37
N ALA A 73 15.70 18.83 7.89
CA ALA A 73 15.71 17.85 8.98
C ALA A 73 15.01 18.34 10.27
N ASP A 74 14.97 19.66 10.46
CA ASP A 74 14.31 20.34 11.59
C ASP A 74 12.82 20.62 11.35
N GLY A 75 12.28 20.19 10.20
CA GLY A 75 10.89 20.40 9.81
C GLY A 75 10.61 21.76 9.15
N SER A 76 11.62 22.62 9.03
CA SER A 76 11.50 23.93 8.37
C SER A 76 11.59 23.82 6.85
N GLY A 77 11.25 24.91 6.15
CA GLY A 77 11.42 24.99 4.69
C GLY A 77 10.53 24.04 3.88
N ALA A 78 9.40 23.59 4.45
CA ALA A 78 8.48 22.69 3.76
C ALA A 78 7.98 23.31 2.44
N ARG A 79 8.22 22.61 1.34
CA ARG A 79 7.78 23.01 0.00
C ARG A 79 7.28 21.82 -0.80
N ARG A 80 6.37 22.07 -1.74
CA ARG A 80 5.98 21.08 -2.75
C ARG A 80 7.18 20.82 -3.64
N LEU A 81 7.59 19.57 -3.72
CA LEU A 81 8.57 19.09 -4.69
C LEU A 81 7.87 18.72 -6.00
N LYS A 82 6.73 18.05 -5.88
CA LYS A 82 6.00 17.52 -7.04
C LYS A 82 4.51 17.57 -6.79
N GLU A 83 3.75 17.93 -7.83
CA GLU A 83 2.29 17.98 -7.83
C GLU A 83 1.74 17.36 -9.14
N PRO A 84 0.46 16.99 -9.22
CA PRO A 84 -0.06 16.26 -10.36
C PRO A 84 -0.17 17.19 -11.56
N GLY A 85 0.35 16.74 -12.71
CA GLY A 85 0.26 17.43 -13.97
C GLY A 85 -0.21 16.50 -15.08
N GLY A 86 -0.96 17.03 -16.05
CA GLY A 86 -1.48 16.26 -17.16
C GLY A 86 -2.35 15.07 -16.70
N PRO A 87 -2.05 13.81 -17.09
CA PRO A 87 -2.87 12.64 -16.74
C PRO A 87 -2.59 12.08 -15.34
N VAL A 88 -1.56 12.56 -14.63
CA VAL A 88 -1.23 12.09 -13.28
C VAL A 88 -2.18 12.72 -12.28
N VAL A 89 -2.75 11.90 -11.40
CA VAL A 89 -3.72 12.35 -10.39
C VAL A 89 -3.22 12.19 -8.95
N ARG A 90 -2.25 11.28 -8.73
CA ARG A 90 -1.63 11.07 -7.43
C ARG A 90 -0.24 10.40 -7.49
N TYR A 91 0.52 10.54 -6.42
CA TYR A 91 1.79 9.91 -6.12
C TYR A 91 1.71 9.08 -4.83
N ASP A 92 2.41 7.96 -4.77
CA ASP A 92 2.48 7.07 -3.59
C ASP A 92 3.90 6.48 -3.43
N SER A 93 4.18 5.89 -2.27
CA SER A 93 5.41 5.14 -1.96
C SER A 93 6.69 5.92 -2.30
N ALA A 94 6.68 7.24 -2.14
CA ALA A 94 7.83 8.07 -2.48
C ALA A 94 8.99 7.86 -1.50
N THR A 95 10.21 7.73 -2.02
CA THR A 95 11.43 7.52 -1.22
C THR A 95 12.64 8.17 -1.89
N TRP A 96 13.62 8.54 -1.07
CA TRP A 96 14.91 9.02 -1.53
C TRP A 96 15.71 7.94 -2.25
N SER A 97 16.48 8.34 -3.27
CA SER A 97 17.59 7.54 -3.76
C SER A 97 18.70 7.47 -2.72
N MET A 98 19.56 6.46 -2.82
CA MET A 98 20.69 6.23 -1.91
C MET A 98 21.64 7.44 -1.78
N THR A 99 21.70 8.30 -2.80
CA THR A 99 22.56 9.49 -2.82
C THR A 99 21.85 10.76 -2.36
N GLY A 100 20.54 10.70 -2.07
CA GLY A 100 19.73 11.87 -1.70
C GLY A 100 19.52 12.88 -2.82
N ARG A 101 19.89 12.53 -4.07
CA ARG A 101 19.81 13.42 -5.25
C ARG A 101 18.54 13.26 -6.07
N ARG A 102 17.82 12.16 -5.86
CA ARG A 102 16.57 11.87 -6.57
C ARG A 102 15.51 11.35 -5.62
N ILE A 103 14.27 11.50 -6.03
CA ILE A 103 13.11 10.84 -5.42
C ILE A 103 12.57 9.79 -6.40
N VAL A 104 12.29 8.60 -5.90
CA VAL A 104 11.54 7.55 -6.62
C VAL A 104 10.15 7.46 -6.04
N TYR A 105 9.13 7.32 -6.89
CA TYR A 105 7.73 7.29 -6.48
C TYR A 105 6.89 6.50 -7.48
N LEU A 106 5.69 6.09 -7.04
CA LEU A 106 4.64 5.60 -7.93
C LEU A 106 3.77 6.76 -8.36
N ALA A 107 3.64 7.00 -9.66
CA ALA A 107 2.70 7.92 -10.28
C ALA A 107 1.48 7.16 -10.82
N TYR A 108 0.30 7.60 -10.41
CA TYR A 108 -0.96 7.03 -10.86
C TYR A 108 -1.63 7.98 -11.84
N SER A 109 -1.96 7.47 -13.02
CA SER A 109 -2.75 8.19 -14.01
C SER A 109 -4.21 7.75 -14.00
N GLY A 110 -5.12 8.69 -14.26
CA GLY A 110 -6.56 8.44 -14.26
C GLY A 110 -7.33 9.54 -15.00
N SER A 111 -8.55 9.23 -15.43
CA SER A 111 -9.45 10.20 -16.05
C SER A 111 -10.30 10.90 -14.97
N GLY A 112 -9.88 12.08 -14.50
CA GLY A 112 -10.69 12.90 -13.58
C GLY A 112 -10.90 12.30 -12.18
N ALA A 113 -11.70 12.98 -11.37
CA ALA A 113 -11.74 12.94 -9.89
C ALA A 113 -11.50 11.55 -9.23
N TYR A 114 -10.69 11.58 -8.16
CA TYR A 114 -10.48 10.47 -7.23
C TYR A 114 -11.81 9.78 -6.86
N ASP A 115 -12.02 8.57 -7.37
CA ASP A 115 -13.08 7.68 -6.93
C ASP A 115 -12.41 6.51 -6.17
N PRO A 116 -12.53 6.45 -4.82
CA PRO A 116 -11.98 5.35 -4.03
C PRO A 116 -12.59 3.98 -4.35
N GLY A 117 -13.68 3.92 -5.13
CA GLY A 117 -14.28 2.70 -5.66
C GLY A 117 -13.92 2.39 -7.13
N SER A 118 -13.38 3.35 -7.88
CA SER A 118 -12.96 3.13 -9.26
C SER A 118 -11.62 2.41 -9.31
N ARG A 119 -11.67 1.14 -9.74
CA ARG A 119 -10.48 0.34 -10.07
C ARG A 119 -9.82 0.76 -11.38
N VAL A 120 -10.32 1.79 -12.08
CA VAL A 120 -9.81 2.17 -13.39
C VAL A 120 -8.68 3.19 -13.24
N LEU A 121 -7.57 2.76 -12.62
CA LEU A 121 -6.30 3.47 -12.70
C LEU A 121 -5.61 3.00 -13.98
N HIS A 122 -5.34 3.94 -14.88
CA HIS A 122 -4.71 3.63 -16.16
C HIS A 122 -3.20 3.75 -16.02
N GLY A 123 -2.49 2.62 -16.03
CA GLY A 123 -1.03 2.57 -16.08
C GLY A 123 -0.35 3.22 -14.89
N ILE A 124 0.06 2.42 -13.91
CA ILE A 124 0.80 2.90 -12.75
C ILE A 124 2.27 2.91 -13.13
N ARG A 125 2.95 4.05 -12.95
CA ARG A 125 4.34 4.24 -13.36
C ARG A 125 5.22 4.38 -12.12
N LEU A 126 6.28 3.58 -12.05
CA LEU A 126 7.38 3.79 -11.14
C LEU A 126 8.38 4.72 -11.84
N GLU A 127 8.61 5.89 -11.25
CA GLU A 127 9.39 6.97 -11.86
C GLU A 127 10.36 7.56 -10.85
N SER A 128 11.34 8.32 -11.35
CA SER A 128 12.17 9.18 -10.52
C SER A 128 12.20 10.62 -11.02
N CYS A 129 12.42 11.58 -10.12
CA CYS A 129 12.66 12.98 -10.45
C CYS A 129 13.86 13.53 -9.67
N ASP A 130 14.37 14.68 -10.11
CA ASP A 130 15.35 15.46 -9.34
C ASP A 130 14.68 16.23 -8.18
N LEU A 131 15.47 17.05 -7.48
CA LEU A 131 15.02 17.85 -6.32
C LEU A 131 14.24 19.11 -6.69
N GLU A 132 14.06 19.38 -7.98
CA GLU A 132 13.16 20.41 -8.51
C GLU A 132 11.86 19.79 -9.06
N GLY A 133 11.68 18.47 -8.90
CA GLY A 133 10.50 17.74 -9.37
C GLY A 133 10.53 17.43 -10.87
N GLY A 134 11.62 17.79 -11.56
CA GLY A 134 11.83 17.65 -13.00
C GLY A 134 12.75 16.47 -13.36
N ALA A 135 13.33 16.54 -14.56
CA ALA A 135 14.21 15.52 -15.15
C ALA A 135 13.65 14.08 -15.00
N GLU A 136 12.36 13.91 -15.21
CA GLU A 136 11.65 12.65 -14.95
C GLU A 136 12.27 11.48 -15.72
N THR A 137 12.53 10.38 -15.02
CA THR A 137 13.09 9.17 -15.61
C THR A 137 12.18 7.99 -15.28
N PRO A 138 11.55 7.35 -16.28
CA PRO A 138 10.70 6.20 -16.04
C PRO A 138 11.55 4.96 -15.69
N ILE A 139 11.08 4.20 -14.70
CA ILE A 139 11.70 2.94 -14.27
C ILE A 139 10.88 1.75 -14.76
N LEU A 140 9.56 1.77 -14.55
CA LEU A 140 8.66 0.69 -14.94
C LEU A 140 7.22 1.19 -15.06
N THR A 141 6.43 0.61 -15.97
CA THR A 141 4.98 0.80 -16.03
C THR A 141 4.26 -0.53 -15.91
N SER A 142 3.24 -0.62 -15.06
CA SER A 142 2.36 -1.77 -14.96
C SER A 142 1.01 -1.35 -14.36
N GLU A 143 -0.07 -1.97 -14.79
CA GLU A 143 -1.41 -1.77 -14.21
C GLU A 143 -1.55 -2.39 -12.80
N TRP A 144 -0.59 -3.22 -12.39
CA TRP A 144 -0.61 -3.95 -11.12
C TRP A 144 0.39 -3.41 -10.08
N LEU A 145 1.19 -2.38 -10.40
CA LEU A 145 2.08 -1.75 -9.42
C LEU A 145 1.25 -1.12 -8.30
N GLY A 146 1.55 -1.44 -7.04
CA GLY A 146 0.78 -0.90 -5.92
C GLY A 146 -0.68 -1.36 -5.86
N ALA A 147 -1.01 -2.49 -6.50
CA ALA A 147 -2.28 -3.17 -6.31
C ALA A 147 -2.28 -3.93 -4.96
N GLY A 148 -2.38 -3.18 -3.87
CA GLY A 148 -2.52 -3.71 -2.51
C GLY A 148 -3.38 -2.77 -1.63
N TRP A 149 -3.30 -2.93 -0.30
CA TRP A 149 -3.99 -2.04 0.63
C TRP A 149 -3.48 -0.61 0.48
N GLN A 150 -4.40 0.35 0.41
CA GLN A 150 -4.08 1.78 0.38
C GLN A 150 -3.21 2.12 1.61
N THR A 151 -2.14 2.92 1.45
CA THR A 151 -1.10 3.29 2.47
C THR A 151 0.11 2.35 2.62
N ALA A 152 0.16 1.23 1.91
CA ALA A 152 1.32 0.33 1.98
C ALA A 152 2.52 0.85 1.15
N ARG A 153 3.74 0.51 1.59
CA ARG A 153 4.96 0.78 0.82
C ARG A 153 5.23 -0.36 -0.14
N PHE A 154 5.15 -0.06 -1.43
CA PHE A 154 5.31 -1.07 -2.48
C PHE A 154 6.72 -1.15 -3.05
N ILE A 155 7.59 -0.19 -2.70
CA ILE A 155 8.97 -0.14 -3.16
C ILE A 155 9.96 -0.04 -2.00
N CYS A 156 11.15 -0.61 -2.17
CA CYS A 156 12.23 -0.57 -1.18
C CYS A 156 13.59 -0.60 -1.87
N TRP A 157 14.46 0.36 -1.55
CA TRP A 157 15.85 0.34 -2.00
C TRP A 157 16.65 -0.71 -1.24
N LEU A 158 17.48 -1.46 -1.95
CA LEU A 158 18.57 -2.23 -1.38
C LEU A 158 19.85 -1.40 -1.36
N PRO A 159 20.77 -1.65 -0.41
CA PRO A 159 22.04 -0.92 -0.33
C PRO A 159 22.95 -1.06 -1.56
N ASP A 160 22.71 -2.08 -2.39
CA ASP A 160 23.45 -2.33 -3.64
C ASP A 160 22.91 -1.57 -4.87
N GLY A 161 21.94 -0.68 -4.68
CA GLY A 161 21.36 0.13 -5.76
C GLY A 161 20.24 -0.57 -6.53
N ARG A 162 19.77 -1.74 -6.07
CA ARG A 162 18.54 -2.35 -6.61
C ARG A 162 17.31 -1.79 -5.90
N LEU A 163 16.26 -1.57 -6.67
CA LEU A 163 14.93 -1.25 -6.17
C LEU A 163 14.05 -2.51 -6.21
N LEU A 164 13.52 -2.89 -5.05
CA LEU A 164 12.53 -3.96 -4.94
C LEU A 164 11.13 -3.42 -5.16
N TYR A 165 10.29 -4.20 -5.83
CA TYR A 165 8.86 -3.94 -6.00
C TYR A 165 8.08 -5.25 -6.16
N SER A 166 6.77 -5.21 -5.96
CA SER A 166 5.89 -6.38 -5.97
C SER A 166 4.93 -6.33 -7.15
N LEU A 167 4.73 -7.46 -7.84
CA LEU A 167 3.77 -7.62 -8.95
C LEU A 167 3.10 -9.00 -8.87
N PRO A 168 1.85 -9.17 -9.33
CA PRO A 168 1.28 -10.50 -9.52
C PRO A 168 2.12 -11.29 -10.53
N ASP A 169 2.22 -12.61 -10.35
CA ASP A 169 2.72 -13.44 -11.45
C ASP A 169 1.74 -13.29 -12.62
N SER A 170 2.29 -13.23 -13.83
CA SER A 170 1.62 -13.09 -15.13
C SER A 170 0.45 -14.07 -15.41
N THR A 171 0.17 -14.98 -14.49
CA THR A 171 -0.97 -15.89 -14.50
C THR A 171 -2.09 -15.31 -13.65
N GLN A 172 -3.31 -15.31 -14.18
CA GLN A 172 -4.57 -14.80 -13.60
C GLN A 172 -4.96 -15.33 -12.19
N SER A 173 -4.06 -16.00 -11.46
CA SER A 173 -4.24 -16.36 -10.07
C SER A 173 -4.04 -15.14 -9.15
N GLN A 174 -5.05 -14.82 -8.34
CA GLN A 174 -4.95 -13.81 -7.28
C GLN A 174 -3.97 -14.20 -6.16
N ASP A 175 -3.47 -15.44 -6.19
CA ASP A 175 -2.75 -16.07 -5.08
C ASP A 175 -1.23 -16.09 -5.26
N ARG A 176 -0.69 -15.55 -6.36
CA ARG A 176 0.75 -15.52 -6.57
C ARG A 176 1.25 -14.12 -6.91
N TRP A 177 2.16 -13.65 -6.07
CA TRP A 177 2.86 -12.38 -6.23
C TRP A 177 4.35 -12.62 -6.22
N ASP A 178 5.07 -11.94 -7.08
CA ASP A 178 6.52 -12.00 -7.16
C ASP A 178 7.12 -10.68 -6.71
N VAL A 179 8.19 -10.77 -5.92
CA VAL A 179 9.04 -9.62 -5.62
C VAL A 179 10.14 -9.57 -6.68
N TRP A 180 10.20 -8.46 -7.38
CA TRP A 180 11.16 -8.15 -8.43
C TRP A 180 12.21 -7.18 -7.92
N ALA A 181 13.40 -7.25 -8.50
CA ALA A 181 14.51 -6.34 -8.25
C ALA A 181 14.98 -5.76 -9.59
N ILE A 182 15.15 -4.45 -9.64
CA ILE A 182 15.72 -3.76 -10.80
C ILE A 182 16.82 -2.82 -10.34
N ALA A 183 17.99 -2.86 -10.98
CA ALA A 183 19.05 -1.91 -10.65
C ALA A 183 18.70 -0.54 -11.22
N VAL A 184 18.86 0.50 -10.40
CA VAL A 184 18.55 1.88 -10.77
C VAL A 184 19.72 2.75 -10.33
N ASP A 185 20.27 3.52 -11.27
CA ASP A 185 21.32 4.47 -10.95
C ASP A 185 20.78 5.52 -9.96
N PRO A 186 21.36 5.71 -8.77
CA PRO A 186 20.79 6.59 -7.76
C PRO A 186 20.92 8.09 -8.08
N ASN A 187 21.73 8.46 -9.08
CA ASN A 187 21.97 9.86 -9.48
C ASN A 187 21.13 10.26 -10.69
N SER A 188 21.00 9.39 -11.68
CA SER A 188 20.20 9.64 -12.89
C SER A 188 18.79 9.05 -12.81
N GLY A 189 18.56 8.06 -11.94
CA GLY A 189 17.30 7.33 -11.87
C GLY A 189 17.09 6.35 -13.02
N SER A 190 18.11 6.16 -13.87
CA SER A 190 18.03 5.30 -15.04
C SER A 190 18.15 3.83 -14.65
N VAL A 191 17.34 2.99 -15.28
CA VAL A 191 17.40 1.54 -15.13
C VAL A 191 18.71 0.98 -15.68
N GLN A 192 19.32 0.07 -14.93
CA GLN A 192 20.53 -0.64 -15.31
C GLN A 192 20.21 -2.13 -15.54
N GLY A 193 20.13 -2.53 -16.81
CA GLY A 193 19.84 -3.91 -17.18
C GLY A 193 18.36 -4.28 -17.06
N ARG A 194 18.09 -5.56 -16.81
CA ARG A 194 16.72 -6.09 -16.74
C ARG A 194 16.29 -6.35 -15.29
N ALA A 195 15.00 -6.18 -15.02
CA ALA A 195 14.42 -6.66 -13.78
C ALA A 195 14.60 -8.18 -13.65
N VAL A 196 14.93 -8.61 -12.43
CA VAL A 196 15.05 -10.03 -12.09
C VAL A 196 14.08 -10.35 -10.96
N ARG A 197 13.45 -11.52 -11.03
CA ARG A 197 12.61 -12.00 -9.92
C ARG A 197 13.54 -12.35 -8.75
N ALA A 198 13.35 -11.67 -7.63
CA ALA A 198 14.08 -11.96 -6.40
C ALA A 198 13.53 -13.25 -5.76
N PHE A 199 12.21 -13.32 -5.56
CA PHE A 199 11.51 -14.50 -5.04
C PHE A 199 10.00 -14.41 -5.30
N SER A 200 9.31 -15.53 -5.10
CA SER A 200 7.85 -15.64 -5.19
C SER A 200 7.20 -15.71 -3.83
N VAL A 201 6.07 -15.04 -3.69
CA VAL A 201 5.16 -15.05 -2.54
C VAL A 201 3.91 -15.82 -2.93
N LEU A 202 3.80 -17.04 -2.40
CA LEU A 202 2.71 -17.96 -2.68
C LEU A 202 1.58 -17.81 -1.65
N GLY A 203 0.32 -17.80 -2.09
CA GLY A 203 -0.86 -17.71 -1.22
C GLY A 203 -1.07 -16.31 -0.62
N GLY A 204 -0.68 -15.26 -1.31
CA GLY A 204 -0.90 -13.88 -0.87
C GLY A 204 -0.05 -12.85 -1.60
N GLN A 205 -0.37 -11.58 -1.38
CA GLN A 205 0.38 -10.44 -1.89
C GLN A 205 1.49 -10.05 -0.91
N ALA A 206 2.47 -9.30 -1.40
CA ALA A 206 3.57 -8.76 -0.61
C ALA A 206 3.59 -7.24 -0.67
N TRP A 207 3.64 -6.60 0.49
CA TRP A 207 3.73 -5.14 0.64
C TRP A 207 4.53 -4.77 1.91
N ASP A 208 4.76 -3.47 2.13
CA ASP A 208 5.57 -2.93 3.24
C ASP A 208 6.97 -3.55 3.33
N LEU A 209 7.66 -3.58 2.19
CA LEU A 209 9.03 -4.08 2.12
C LEU A 209 10.00 -3.13 2.86
N THR A 210 10.89 -3.69 3.67
CA THR A 210 11.98 -2.94 4.32
C THR A 210 13.24 -3.80 4.43
N CYS A 211 14.39 -3.25 4.07
CA CYS A 211 15.67 -3.93 4.18
C CYS A 211 16.49 -3.43 5.38
N SER A 212 17.35 -4.29 5.92
CA SER A 212 18.38 -3.85 6.87
C SER A 212 19.43 -3.00 6.17
N ALA A 213 20.05 -2.07 6.89
CA ALA A 213 21.08 -1.17 6.37
C ALA A 213 22.31 -1.92 5.82
N ASP A 214 22.62 -3.09 6.36
CA ASP A 214 23.69 -3.97 5.86
C ASP A 214 23.29 -4.80 4.63
N GLY A 215 22.04 -4.69 4.18
CA GLY A 215 21.50 -5.40 3.01
C GLY A 215 21.32 -6.91 3.22
N LYS A 216 21.52 -7.43 4.44
CA LYS A 216 21.49 -8.88 4.71
C LYS A 216 20.12 -9.42 5.08
N ARG A 217 19.15 -8.55 5.38
CA ARG A 217 17.81 -8.94 5.84
C ARG A 217 16.75 -8.11 5.13
N LEU A 218 15.64 -8.77 4.80
CA LEU A 218 14.43 -8.15 4.26
C LEU A 218 13.27 -8.56 5.16
N ALA A 219 12.42 -7.59 5.53
CA ALA A 219 11.12 -7.82 6.13
C ALA A 219 10.03 -7.32 5.19
N LEU A 220 8.88 -7.98 5.21
CA LEU A 220 7.71 -7.63 4.42
C LEU A 220 6.45 -8.12 5.11
N VAL A 221 5.31 -7.53 4.73
CA VAL A 221 4.00 -8.08 5.03
C VAL A 221 3.59 -9.01 3.90
N LYS A 222 3.21 -10.23 4.27
CA LYS A 222 2.50 -11.16 3.38
C LYS A 222 1.07 -11.25 3.87
N GLY A 223 0.10 -11.00 3.00
CA GLY A 223 -1.30 -11.18 3.35
C GLY A 223 -2.19 -11.44 2.16
N ARG A 224 -3.40 -11.92 2.45
CA ARG A 224 -4.44 -12.17 1.46
C ARG A 224 -5.74 -11.57 1.98
N ALA A 225 -6.55 -11.00 1.09
CA ALA A 225 -7.92 -10.67 1.42
C ALA A 225 -8.74 -11.97 1.44
N GLN A 226 -9.55 -12.13 2.48
CA GLN A 226 -10.48 -13.24 2.61
C GLN A 226 -11.90 -12.67 2.61
N LEU A 227 -12.75 -13.17 1.72
CA LEU A 227 -14.18 -12.85 1.68
C LEU A 227 -14.95 -13.99 2.31
N ASP A 228 -15.78 -13.68 3.30
CA ASP A 228 -16.61 -14.67 3.99
C ASP A 228 -18.06 -14.17 4.08
N VAL A 229 -19.00 -15.10 4.07
CA VAL A 229 -20.41 -14.76 4.26
C VAL A 229 -20.72 -14.63 5.75
N TYR A 230 -21.31 -13.49 6.14
CA TYR A 230 -21.84 -13.25 7.49
C TYR A 230 -23.35 -13.10 7.45
N LEU A 231 -24.00 -13.57 8.53
CA LEU A 231 -25.43 -13.45 8.76
C LEU A 231 -25.71 -12.50 9.90
N CYS A 232 -26.80 -11.76 9.78
CA CYS A 232 -27.31 -10.89 10.82
C CYS A 232 -28.81 -11.14 11.00
N ALA A 233 -29.27 -11.24 12.25
CA ALA A 233 -30.69 -11.31 12.54
C ALA A 233 -31.33 -9.93 12.35
N LEU A 234 -32.52 -9.90 11.76
CA LEU A 234 -33.38 -8.74 11.71
C LEU A 234 -34.28 -8.76 12.96
N GLU A 235 -33.89 -7.98 13.96
CA GLU A 235 -34.60 -7.81 15.23
C GLU A 235 -35.61 -6.65 15.12
N ASP A 236 -36.58 -6.59 16.04
CA ASP A 236 -37.58 -5.52 16.11
C ASP A 236 -38.30 -5.28 14.77
N GLU A 237 -38.78 -6.36 14.13
CA GLU A 237 -39.42 -6.32 12.80
C GLU A 237 -38.51 -5.74 11.70
N GLY A 238 -37.19 -5.94 11.82
CA GLY A 238 -36.20 -5.43 10.89
C GLY A 238 -35.76 -4.00 11.15
N ARG A 239 -36.18 -3.39 12.26
CA ARG A 239 -35.71 -2.07 12.69
C ARG A 239 -34.33 -2.11 13.33
N ARG A 240 -33.85 -3.29 13.74
CA ARG A 240 -32.54 -3.44 14.37
C ARG A 240 -31.78 -4.64 13.81
N LEU A 241 -30.47 -4.47 13.67
CA LEU A 241 -29.53 -5.54 13.32
C LEU A 241 -29.02 -6.20 14.60
N GLY A 242 -29.14 -7.53 14.68
CA GLY A 242 -28.47 -8.32 15.70
C GLY A 242 -26.95 -8.41 15.49
N PRO A 243 -26.22 -9.09 16.38
CA PRO A 243 -24.79 -9.31 16.18
C PRO A 243 -24.54 -10.20 14.95
N PRO A 244 -23.58 -9.85 14.07
CA PRO A 244 -23.26 -10.67 12.92
C PRO A 244 -22.53 -11.95 13.34
N ARG A 245 -22.83 -13.07 12.67
CA ARG A 245 -22.09 -14.33 12.79
C ARG A 245 -21.59 -14.81 11.44
N ARG A 246 -20.40 -15.40 11.41
CA ARG A 246 -19.82 -15.97 10.19
C ARG A 246 -20.56 -17.26 9.81
N LEU A 247 -20.95 -17.41 8.54
CA LEU A 247 -21.58 -18.60 7.98
C LEU A 247 -20.56 -19.53 7.32
N THR A 248 -19.76 -19.00 6.40
CA THR A 248 -18.73 -19.81 5.72
C THR A 248 -17.48 -19.89 6.58
N LEU A 249 -17.07 -21.11 6.93
CA LEU A 249 -15.98 -21.37 7.88
C LEU A 249 -14.77 -22.01 7.21
N ASP A 250 -14.62 -21.78 5.90
CA ASP A 250 -13.49 -22.26 5.13
C ASP A 250 -12.53 -21.11 4.76
N GLU A 251 -11.55 -21.43 3.93
CA GLU A 251 -10.50 -20.51 3.50
C GLU A 251 -10.72 -19.98 2.07
N ARG A 252 -11.97 -20.00 1.57
CA ARG A 252 -12.34 -19.59 0.20
C ARG A 252 -13.03 -18.23 0.19
N ASN A 253 -12.84 -17.49 -0.90
CA ASN A 253 -13.52 -16.22 -1.09
C ASN A 253 -14.97 -16.48 -1.47
N ASP A 254 -15.88 -16.16 -0.56
CA ASP A 254 -17.31 -16.40 -0.69
C ASP A 254 -18.09 -15.08 -0.79
N SER A 255 -18.92 -14.97 -1.82
CA SER A 255 -19.76 -13.79 -2.07
C SER A 255 -21.24 -14.19 -2.09
N PRO A 256 -22.08 -13.73 -1.14
CA PRO A 256 -23.50 -14.06 -1.13
C PRO A 256 -24.18 -13.48 -2.37
N ILE A 257 -25.00 -14.29 -3.04
CA ILE A 257 -25.77 -13.90 -4.22
C ILE A 257 -27.29 -13.99 -3.99
N GLY A 258 -27.74 -14.64 -2.92
CA GLY A 258 -29.16 -14.69 -2.57
C GLY A 258 -29.50 -15.70 -1.48
N TRP A 259 -30.80 -15.86 -1.26
CA TRP A 259 -31.39 -16.83 -0.34
C TRP A 259 -32.26 -17.82 -1.10
N THR A 260 -32.45 -19.01 -0.56
CA THR A 260 -33.53 -19.89 -1.00
C THR A 260 -34.90 -19.28 -0.66
N PRO A 261 -35.97 -19.57 -1.42
CA PRO A 261 -37.30 -18.98 -1.18
C PRO A 261 -37.88 -19.25 0.23
N ASP A 262 -37.44 -20.32 0.88
CA ASP A 262 -37.84 -20.68 2.24
C ASP A 262 -37.03 -19.96 3.33
N GLY A 263 -36.02 -19.15 2.95
CA GLY A 263 -35.16 -18.39 3.86
C GLY A 263 -34.20 -19.24 4.69
N ARG A 264 -34.04 -20.53 4.39
CA ARG A 264 -33.24 -21.45 5.22
C ARG A 264 -31.79 -21.54 4.81
N ASP A 265 -31.48 -21.26 3.55
CA ASP A 265 -30.13 -21.39 3.03
C ASP A 265 -29.69 -20.16 2.25
N VAL A 266 -28.38 -19.92 2.30
CA VAL A 266 -27.72 -18.88 1.53
C VAL A 266 -27.09 -19.48 0.29
N LEU A 267 -27.28 -18.81 -0.83
CA LEU A 267 -26.60 -19.04 -2.08
C LEU A 267 -25.43 -18.07 -2.20
N PHE A 268 -24.25 -18.59 -2.50
CA PHE A 268 -23.05 -17.77 -2.67
C PHE A 268 -22.16 -18.32 -3.78
N VAL A 269 -21.39 -17.42 -4.38
CA VAL A 269 -20.32 -17.78 -5.31
C VAL A 269 -19.05 -18.00 -4.52
N SER A 270 -18.39 -19.14 -4.76
CA SER A 270 -17.10 -19.47 -4.15
C SER A 270 -16.11 -19.91 -5.22
N VAL A 271 -14.87 -19.41 -5.14
CA VAL A 271 -13.76 -19.85 -5.99
C VAL A 271 -12.95 -20.90 -5.22
N ARG A 272 -13.36 -22.17 -5.35
CA ARG A 272 -12.69 -23.30 -4.67
C ARG A 272 -11.62 -23.97 -5.52
N THR A 273 -11.75 -23.89 -6.84
CA THR A 273 -10.80 -24.39 -7.83
C THR A 273 -10.48 -23.25 -8.81
N GLN A 274 -10.15 -23.55 -10.07
CA GLN A 274 -9.84 -22.53 -11.09
C GLN A 274 -11.08 -21.76 -11.57
N SER A 275 -12.29 -22.18 -11.20
CA SER A 275 -13.55 -21.52 -11.58
C SER A 275 -14.40 -21.15 -10.37
N ALA A 276 -15.18 -20.09 -10.55
CA ALA A 276 -16.23 -19.70 -9.62
C ALA A 276 -17.45 -20.62 -9.79
N ASN A 277 -17.92 -21.20 -8.69
CA ASN A 277 -19.07 -22.11 -8.67
C ASN A 277 -20.12 -21.60 -7.68
N VAL A 278 -21.36 -22.07 -7.82
CA VAL A 278 -22.46 -21.68 -6.92
C VAL A 278 -22.61 -22.73 -5.83
N TYR A 279 -22.62 -22.28 -4.59
CA TYR A 279 -22.76 -23.10 -3.40
C TYR A 279 -24.01 -22.72 -2.62
N ARG A 280 -24.56 -23.71 -1.91
CA ARG A 280 -25.66 -23.57 -0.95
C ARG A 280 -25.19 -23.98 0.42
N GLN A 281 -25.50 -23.20 1.43
CA GLN A 281 -25.26 -23.56 2.83
C GLN A 281 -26.46 -23.16 3.69
N GLY A 282 -26.98 -24.11 4.46
CA GLY A 282 -28.01 -23.81 5.45
C GLY A 282 -27.45 -22.98 6.59
N ILE A 283 -28.28 -22.08 7.13
CA ILE A 283 -27.84 -21.13 8.16
C ILE A 283 -27.31 -21.82 9.42
N ASP A 284 -27.80 -23.02 9.73
CA ASP A 284 -27.38 -23.83 10.88
C ASP A 284 -26.40 -24.95 10.52
N GLN A 285 -25.97 -25.00 9.25
CA GLN A 285 -25.04 -25.99 8.74
C GLN A 285 -23.62 -25.45 8.72
N ARG A 286 -22.66 -26.36 8.93
CA ARG A 286 -21.23 -26.02 8.93
C ARG A 286 -20.58 -26.03 7.54
N TYR A 287 -21.13 -26.81 6.62
CA TYR A 287 -20.53 -27.06 5.32
C TYR A 287 -21.50 -26.75 4.20
N ALA A 288 -20.98 -26.18 3.12
CA ALA A 288 -21.73 -25.89 1.91
C ALA A 288 -21.66 -27.04 0.90
N SER A 289 -22.73 -27.23 0.13
CA SER A 289 -22.81 -28.15 -1.00
C SER A 289 -22.78 -27.39 -2.34
N THR A 290 -22.08 -27.92 -3.34
CA THR A 290 -22.09 -27.37 -4.70
C THR A 290 -23.44 -27.56 -5.36
N LEU A 291 -23.96 -26.53 -6.03
CA LEU A 291 -25.15 -26.58 -6.87
C LEU A 291 -24.80 -26.66 -8.36
N LEU A 292 -23.81 -25.86 -8.79
CA LEU A 292 -23.33 -25.71 -10.16
C LEU A 292 -21.82 -25.50 -10.14
#